data_AF-A0A820SUU7-F1
#
_entry.id   AF-A0A820SUU7-F1
#
_cell.length_a   1.000
_cell.length_b   1.000
_cell.length_c   1.000
_cell.angle_alpha   90.00
_cell.angle_beta   90.00
_cell.angle_gamma   90.00
#
_symmetry.space_group_name_H-M   'P 1'
#
loop_
_entity.id
_entity.type
_entity.pdbx_description
1 polymer ?
#
loop_
_entity_poly.entity_id
_entity_poly.type
_entity_poly.pdbx_seq_one_letter_code
_entity_poly.pdbx_strand_id
1 'polypeptide(L)'
;MDYQIAVCSEDCTGVIKKIKYNASTNIFSGFSVPLKNGLPVARHFQTDSFDQLRNWFETEDKSSYLNIHMVQPLFASNPYSSPFLLAAYGLSNKFQAVDVLHRWLWIFEKSRESNVRIVAYSTDCDARYLLSMRLATGFFAKYNNIAIPDRVDALEIDLPQEWKAWFFMPTRQIFFCFQDPAHLCTKLRNLLLKLIESKSKLAHGLVKTDVNPKDRQNFTSCLNLSDDDVLLALEDIEGSQATRIYLRLLRSIVLAYVEHNTMIIDRIYHSWFGVFLCRIWQTWLHTVDETEMPEDLIDERISDMFITTPAHFSVELNAHSLLGICLLVAQKQLHESALSISNYHSQSCESTFRLTRSMPGAFSSIVNFTIEQFLKRAGKLSVLTEIENQSESGQLKCPLKFPKHHKRQRKRTILKKQIAGSS
;
A
#
# COMPACT_ATOMS: atom_id res chain seq x y z
N MET A 1 -1.15 -0.55 -29.20
CA MET A 1 -0.01 -0.94 -28.36
C MET A 1 -0.30 -2.33 -27.86
N ASP A 2 0.54 -3.30 -28.18
CA ASP A 2 0.24 -4.73 -27.93
C ASP A 2 0.78 -5.25 -26.59
N TYR A 3 1.08 -4.39 -25.62
CA TYR A 3 1.52 -4.85 -24.29
C TYR A 3 0.34 -4.94 -23.31
N GLN A 4 0.35 -5.97 -22.47
CA GLN A 4 -0.52 -6.02 -21.30
C GLN A 4 0.06 -5.12 -20.20
N ILE A 5 -0.80 -4.49 -19.38
CA ILE A 5 -0.35 -3.67 -18.26
C ILE A 5 -0.72 -4.28 -16.92
N ALA A 6 0.14 -4.08 -15.91
CA ALA A 6 -0.06 -4.56 -14.56
C ALA A 6 0.56 -3.64 -13.50
N VAL A 7 0.13 -3.78 -12.26
CA VAL A 7 0.76 -3.21 -11.06
C VAL A 7 1.44 -4.34 -10.29
N CYS A 8 2.65 -4.11 -9.78
CA CYS A 8 3.33 -5.04 -8.90
C CYS A 8 3.28 -4.48 -7.48
N SER A 9 2.84 -5.27 -6.51
CA SER A 9 2.90 -4.89 -5.10
C SER A 9 3.85 -5.77 -4.32
N GLU A 10 4.51 -5.16 -3.34
CA GLU A 10 5.50 -5.82 -2.50
C GLU A 10 5.24 -5.54 -1.03
N ASP A 11 5.28 -6.58 -0.21
CA ASP A 11 5.17 -6.44 1.25
C ASP A 11 5.81 -7.62 1.99
N CYS A 12 6.16 -7.38 3.26
CA CYS A 12 6.81 -8.34 4.14
C CYS A 12 5.95 -8.67 5.36
N THR A 13 6.01 -9.91 5.82
CA THR A 13 5.36 -10.32 7.06
C THR A 13 6.25 -11.15 7.96
N GLY A 14 6.07 -11.03 9.28
CA GLY A 14 6.83 -11.78 10.25
C GLY A 14 6.51 -13.28 10.20
N VAL A 15 7.55 -14.12 10.32
CA VAL A 15 7.43 -15.59 10.27
C VAL A 15 8.11 -16.29 11.44
N ILE A 16 7.75 -17.55 11.65
CA ILE A 16 8.43 -18.42 12.62
C ILE A 16 9.83 -18.77 12.09
N LYS A 17 10.87 -18.34 12.81
CA LYS A 17 12.28 -18.58 12.48
C LYS A 17 12.66 -20.07 12.63
N LYS A 18 12.33 -20.88 11.64
CA LYS A 18 12.58 -22.33 11.65
C LYS A 18 13.10 -22.82 10.30
N ILE A 19 14.19 -23.59 10.37
CA ILE A 19 14.78 -24.24 9.21
C ILE A 19 14.08 -25.58 8.97
N LYS A 20 13.82 -25.89 7.70
CA LYS A 20 13.10 -27.08 7.26
C LYS A 20 13.74 -27.66 6.01
N TYR A 21 13.99 -28.97 6.06
CA TYR A 21 14.50 -29.72 4.92
C TYR A 21 13.35 -30.20 4.04
N ASN A 22 13.46 -29.97 2.73
CA ASN A 22 12.58 -30.53 1.73
C ASN A 22 13.28 -31.67 0.98
N ALA A 23 12.86 -32.90 1.25
CA ALA A 23 13.43 -34.11 0.67
C ALA A 23 13.22 -34.22 -0.86
N SER A 24 12.16 -33.62 -1.43
CA SER A 24 11.91 -33.75 -2.87
C SER A 24 12.83 -32.88 -3.71
N THR A 25 13.33 -31.77 -3.15
CA THR A 25 14.21 -30.83 -3.86
C THR A 25 15.64 -30.83 -3.31
N ASN A 26 15.91 -31.56 -2.22
CA ASN A 26 17.16 -31.49 -1.46
C ASN A 26 17.52 -30.05 -1.04
N ILE A 27 16.55 -29.28 -0.56
CA ILE A 27 16.74 -27.85 -0.20
C ILE A 27 16.37 -27.62 1.26
N PHE A 28 17.18 -26.81 1.94
CA PHE A 28 16.86 -26.26 3.25
C PHE A 28 16.19 -24.89 3.09
N SER A 29 14.99 -24.76 3.67
CA SER A 29 14.20 -23.53 3.68
C SER A 29 14.19 -22.91 5.08
N GLY A 30 14.16 -21.58 5.17
CA GLY A 30 14.10 -20.85 6.44
C GLY A 30 15.39 -20.14 6.84
N PHE A 31 16.49 -20.35 6.11
CA PHE A 31 17.63 -19.42 6.11
C PHE A 31 17.30 -18.16 5.31
N SER A 32 17.98 -17.05 5.61
CA SER A 32 17.89 -15.80 4.85
C SER A 32 18.72 -15.96 3.58
N VAL A 33 18.08 -15.91 2.42
CA VAL A 33 18.79 -16.16 1.16
C VAL A 33 19.59 -14.92 0.75
N PRO A 34 20.87 -15.07 0.38
CA PRO A 34 21.64 -13.96 -0.20
C PRO A 34 20.93 -13.39 -1.44
N LEU A 35 21.02 -12.07 -1.60
CA LEU A 35 20.39 -11.37 -2.72
C LEU A 35 21.41 -11.11 -3.84
N LYS A 36 21.05 -11.45 -5.07
CA LYS A 36 21.74 -11.05 -6.30
C LYS A 36 20.77 -10.22 -7.13
N ASN A 37 21.14 -9.00 -7.49
CA ASN A 37 20.23 -8.01 -8.11
C ASN A 37 18.95 -7.80 -7.30
N GLY A 38 19.06 -7.83 -5.97
CA GLY A 38 17.93 -7.68 -5.07
C GLY A 38 17.01 -8.90 -4.94
N LEU A 39 17.23 -9.97 -5.71
CA LEU A 39 16.43 -11.20 -5.70
C LEU A 39 17.18 -12.34 -5.02
N PRO A 40 16.47 -13.28 -4.37
CA PRO A 40 17.09 -14.43 -3.73
C PRO A 40 17.82 -15.31 -4.76
N VAL A 41 19.04 -15.74 -4.44
CA VAL A 41 19.76 -16.72 -5.27
C VAL A 41 19.03 -18.06 -5.22
N ALA A 42 18.56 -18.52 -6.39
CA ALA A 42 17.81 -19.77 -6.50
C ALA A 42 18.65 -20.96 -6.01
N ARG A 43 18.02 -21.83 -5.21
CA ARG A 43 18.61 -23.09 -4.70
C ARG A 43 19.93 -22.91 -3.93
N HIS A 44 20.16 -21.75 -3.31
CA HIS A 44 21.40 -21.46 -2.58
C HIS A 44 21.70 -22.47 -1.45
N PHE A 45 20.67 -22.89 -0.71
CA PHE A 45 20.78 -23.85 0.39
C PHE A 45 20.48 -25.29 -0.05
N GLN A 46 21.10 -25.71 -1.14
CA GLN A 46 21.09 -27.09 -1.65
C GLN A 46 22.49 -27.68 -1.49
N THR A 47 22.64 -28.80 -0.77
CA THR A 47 23.93 -29.47 -0.59
C THR A 47 23.76 -30.93 -0.23
N ASP A 48 24.75 -31.74 -0.63
CA ASP A 48 24.95 -33.12 -0.17
C ASP A 48 26.08 -33.22 0.87
N SER A 49 26.72 -32.10 1.23
CA SER A 49 27.83 -32.04 2.19
C SER A 49 27.33 -31.71 3.60
N PHE A 50 27.63 -32.59 4.55
CA PHE A 50 27.34 -32.35 5.96
C PHE A 50 28.15 -31.18 6.54
N ASP A 51 29.39 -30.96 6.10
CA ASP A 51 30.21 -29.85 6.56
C ASP A 51 29.64 -28.50 6.09
N GLN A 52 29.16 -28.45 4.84
CA GLN A 52 28.48 -27.27 4.33
C GLN A 52 27.18 -26.99 5.10
N LEU A 53 26.41 -28.04 5.40
CA LEU A 53 25.21 -27.93 6.22
C LEU A 53 25.54 -27.40 7.62
N ARG A 54 26.55 -27.95 8.29
CA ARG A 54 27.01 -27.48 9.61
C ARG A 54 27.39 -26.01 9.55
N ASN A 55 28.19 -25.62 8.56
CA ASN A 55 28.62 -24.24 8.38
C ASN A 55 27.42 -23.28 8.25
N TRP A 56 26.39 -23.63 7.48
CA TRP A 56 25.19 -22.79 7.38
C TRP A 56 24.45 -22.63 8.71
N PHE A 57 24.33 -23.68 9.51
CA PHE A 57 23.67 -23.58 10.82
C PHE A 57 24.44 -22.70 11.82
N GLU A 58 25.75 -22.56 11.64
CA GLU A 58 26.63 -21.74 12.49
C GLU A 58 26.73 -20.28 12.01
N THR A 59 26.67 -20.06 10.69
CA THR A 59 27.01 -18.75 10.09
C THR A 59 25.81 -17.99 9.50
N GLU A 60 24.74 -18.68 9.08
CA GLU A 60 23.65 -18.07 8.33
C GLU A 60 22.47 -17.66 9.21
N ASP A 61 21.94 -16.46 8.93
CA ASP A 61 20.77 -15.95 9.65
C ASP A 61 19.49 -16.69 9.27
N LYS A 62 18.68 -17.04 10.26
CA LYS A 62 17.31 -17.52 10.02
C LYS A 62 16.43 -16.37 9.52
N SER A 63 15.63 -16.66 8.50
CA SER A 63 14.62 -15.72 7.96
C SER A 63 13.65 -15.30 9.06
N SER A 64 13.55 -13.98 9.28
CA SER A 64 12.59 -13.37 10.21
C SER A 64 11.34 -12.86 9.51
N TYR A 65 11.45 -12.62 8.20
CA TYR A 65 10.36 -12.13 7.36
C TYR A 65 10.21 -13.00 6.12
N LEU A 66 8.98 -13.07 5.63
CA LEU A 66 8.64 -13.52 4.29
C LEU A 66 8.27 -12.28 3.48
N ASN A 67 8.93 -12.08 2.35
CA ASN A 67 8.56 -11.07 1.37
C ASN A 67 7.81 -11.74 0.23
N ILE A 68 6.77 -11.08 -0.26
CA ILE A 68 6.01 -11.53 -1.42
C ILE A 68 5.84 -10.41 -2.43
N HIS A 69 5.75 -10.83 -3.69
CA HIS A 69 5.48 -9.98 -4.84
C HIS A 69 4.18 -10.44 -5.45
N MET A 70 3.17 -9.58 -5.46
CA MET A 70 1.89 -9.84 -6.10
C MET A 70 1.80 -9.00 -7.36
N VAL A 71 1.32 -9.58 -8.46
CA VAL A 71 1.08 -8.86 -9.71
C VAL A 71 -0.42 -8.79 -9.93
N GLN A 72 -0.92 -7.57 -10.10
CA GLN A 72 -2.30 -7.24 -10.38
C GLN A 72 -2.41 -6.78 -11.85
N PRO A 73 -2.93 -7.64 -12.75
CA PRO A 73 -3.20 -7.23 -14.11
C PRO A 73 -4.26 -6.11 -14.15
N LEU A 74 -4.09 -5.18 -15.10
CA LEU A 74 -5.00 -4.07 -15.34
C LEU A 74 -5.71 -4.28 -16.69
N PHE A 75 -6.73 -5.13 -16.71
CA PHE A 75 -7.52 -5.37 -17.92
C PHE A 75 -8.68 -4.40 -18.04
N ALA A 76 -8.90 -3.90 -19.25
CA ALA A 76 -10.05 -3.06 -19.57
C ALA A 76 -11.35 -3.84 -19.70
N SER A 77 -11.26 -5.09 -20.15
CA SER A 77 -12.40 -5.96 -20.44
C SER A 77 -12.84 -6.84 -19.28
N ASN A 78 -12.01 -6.98 -18.22
CA ASN A 78 -12.32 -7.81 -17.08
C ASN A 78 -11.89 -7.14 -15.75
N PRO A 79 -12.82 -6.50 -15.03
CA PRO A 79 -12.54 -5.93 -13.72
C PRO A 79 -12.28 -6.98 -12.62
N TYR A 80 -12.51 -8.27 -12.91
CA TYR A 80 -12.39 -9.39 -11.96
C TYR A 80 -11.05 -10.15 -12.06
N SER A 81 -10.02 -9.55 -12.65
CA SER A 81 -8.70 -10.19 -12.62
C SER A 81 -8.13 -10.12 -11.21
N SER A 82 -8.04 -11.26 -10.53
CA SER A 82 -7.36 -11.29 -9.23
C SER A 82 -5.84 -11.15 -9.36
N PRO A 83 -5.18 -10.62 -8.32
CA PRO A 83 -3.74 -10.60 -8.25
C PRO A 83 -3.19 -12.02 -8.12
N PHE A 84 -2.01 -12.27 -8.66
CA PHE A 84 -1.33 -13.55 -8.51
C PHE A 84 0.04 -13.39 -7.86
N LEU A 85 0.50 -14.44 -7.18
CA LEU A 85 1.80 -14.45 -6.52
C LEU A 85 2.92 -14.67 -7.55
N LEU A 86 3.74 -13.66 -7.77
CA LEU A 86 4.91 -13.73 -8.65
C LEU A 86 6.10 -14.40 -7.95
N ALA A 87 6.38 -14.00 -6.71
CA ALA A 87 7.52 -14.50 -5.95
C ALA A 87 7.26 -14.46 -4.45
N ALA A 88 7.85 -15.41 -3.72
CA ALA A 88 7.85 -15.46 -2.27
C ALA A 88 9.15 -16.04 -1.73
N TYR A 89 9.78 -15.38 -0.76
CA TYR A 89 11.05 -15.83 -0.19
C TYR A 89 11.30 -15.26 1.20
N GLY A 90 12.18 -15.95 1.94
CA GLY A 90 12.59 -15.55 3.28
C GLY A 90 13.78 -14.59 3.28
N LEU A 91 13.75 -13.62 4.18
CA LEU A 91 14.80 -12.63 4.37
C LEU A 91 14.95 -12.25 5.85
N SER A 92 16.08 -11.62 6.13
CA SER A 92 16.32 -10.86 7.36
C SER A 92 15.97 -9.38 7.14
N ASN A 93 16.02 -8.57 8.20
CA ASN A 93 15.80 -7.12 8.10
C ASN A 93 16.98 -6.34 7.49
N LYS A 94 17.99 -7.02 6.93
CA LYS A 94 19.28 -6.43 6.53
C LYS A 94 19.30 -5.85 5.10
N PHE A 95 18.26 -6.10 4.29
CA PHE A 95 18.20 -5.58 2.92
C PHE A 95 18.14 -4.05 2.89
N GLN A 96 18.74 -3.48 1.86
CA GLN A 96 18.86 -2.04 1.66
C GLN A 96 17.89 -1.55 0.58
N ALA A 97 17.69 -0.23 0.51
CA ALA A 97 16.86 0.39 -0.52
C ALA A 97 17.34 0.08 -1.96
N VAL A 98 18.65 -0.08 -2.15
CA VAL A 98 19.21 -0.46 -3.46
C VAL A 98 18.84 -1.89 -3.87
N ASP A 99 18.69 -2.81 -2.91
CA ASP A 99 18.25 -4.19 -3.19
C ASP A 99 16.82 -4.20 -3.72
N VAL A 100 15.95 -3.38 -3.13
CA VAL A 100 14.57 -3.20 -3.61
C VAL A 100 14.57 -2.62 -5.03
N LEU A 101 15.39 -1.59 -5.29
CA LEU A 101 15.47 -0.95 -6.60
C LEU A 101 15.91 -1.94 -7.70
N HIS A 102 17.00 -2.67 -7.46
CA HIS A 102 17.50 -3.67 -8.40
C HIS A 102 16.47 -4.77 -8.67
N ARG A 103 15.71 -5.17 -7.65
CA ARG A 103 14.64 -6.15 -7.76
C ARG A 103 13.50 -5.66 -8.64
N TRP A 104 13.02 -4.43 -8.43
CA TRP A 104 11.98 -3.84 -9.27
C TRP A 104 12.43 -3.72 -10.72
N LEU A 105 13.64 -3.21 -10.96
CA LEU A 105 14.20 -3.17 -12.30
C LEU A 105 14.25 -4.55 -12.94
N TRP A 106 14.71 -5.57 -12.21
CA TRP A 106 14.75 -6.94 -12.74
C TRP A 106 13.36 -7.50 -13.07
N ILE A 107 12.38 -7.30 -12.18
CA ILE A 107 10.99 -7.71 -12.42
C ILE A 107 10.45 -6.98 -13.66
N PHE A 108 10.68 -5.67 -13.77
CA PHE A 108 10.26 -4.87 -14.91
C PHE A 108 10.84 -5.38 -16.23
N GLU A 109 12.16 -5.63 -16.30
CA GLU A 109 12.80 -6.19 -17.51
C GLU A 109 12.20 -7.55 -17.89
N LYS A 110 12.05 -8.46 -16.92
CA LYS A 110 11.53 -9.81 -17.17
C LYS A 110 10.06 -9.85 -17.53
N SER A 111 9.24 -8.97 -16.96
CA SER A 111 7.86 -8.77 -17.39
C SER A 111 7.81 -8.24 -18.82
N ARG A 112 8.67 -7.28 -19.19
CA ARG A 112 8.71 -6.72 -20.54
C ARG A 112 9.12 -7.75 -21.59
N GLU A 113 10.09 -8.61 -21.30
CA GLU A 113 10.44 -9.76 -22.14
C GLU A 113 9.24 -10.68 -22.42
N SER A 114 8.25 -10.68 -21.51
CA SER A 114 7.00 -11.45 -21.61
C SER A 114 5.82 -10.62 -22.12
N ASN A 115 6.07 -9.45 -22.72
CA ASN A 115 5.06 -8.52 -23.24
C ASN A 115 4.07 -7.98 -22.18
N VAL A 116 4.54 -7.88 -20.93
CA VAL A 116 3.82 -7.27 -19.82
C VAL A 116 4.59 -6.04 -19.35
N ARG A 117 3.94 -4.89 -19.33
CA ARG A 117 4.50 -3.67 -18.76
C ARG A 117 4.00 -3.49 -17.32
N ILE A 118 4.93 -3.50 -16.36
CA ILE A 118 4.62 -3.04 -15.01
C ILE A 118 4.52 -1.51 -15.03
N VAL A 119 3.32 -0.98 -14.79
CA VAL A 119 3.04 0.45 -14.78
C VAL A 119 3.45 1.08 -13.47
N ALA A 120 3.29 0.36 -12.36
CA ALA A 120 3.68 0.86 -11.05
C ALA A 120 4.11 -0.24 -10.07
N TYR A 121 4.93 0.16 -9.10
CA TYR A 121 5.23 -0.60 -7.89
C TYR A 121 4.51 0.00 -6.69
N SER A 122 3.83 -0.84 -5.89
CA SER A 122 3.09 -0.43 -4.70
C SER A 122 3.59 -1.13 -3.43
N THR A 123 3.91 -0.38 -2.38
CA THR A 123 4.43 -0.97 -1.12
C THR A 123 3.88 -0.29 0.12
N ASP A 124 4.10 -0.91 1.29
CA ASP A 124 3.91 -0.25 2.58
C ASP A 124 4.83 0.97 2.75
N CYS A 125 4.42 1.87 3.64
CA CYS A 125 5.04 3.12 4.09
C CYS A 125 6.37 2.96 4.85
N ASP A 126 7.17 1.94 4.57
CA ASP A 126 8.54 1.79 5.11
C ASP A 126 9.50 2.78 4.45
N ALA A 127 10.40 3.37 5.24
CA ALA A 127 11.35 4.37 4.76
C ALA A 127 12.33 3.82 3.70
N ARG A 128 12.67 2.53 3.75
CA ARG A 128 13.54 1.89 2.74
C ARG A 128 12.84 1.81 1.40
N TYR A 129 11.58 1.39 1.37
CA TYR A 129 10.80 1.37 0.14
C TYR A 129 10.62 2.78 -0.43
N LEU A 130 10.29 3.76 0.43
CA LEU A 130 10.20 5.16 -0.01
C LEU A 130 11.51 5.68 -0.61
N LEU A 131 12.66 5.36 0.00
CA LEU A 131 13.95 5.70 -0.57
C LEU A 131 14.17 5.05 -1.94
N SER A 132 13.82 3.76 -2.10
CA SER A 132 13.87 3.06 -3.39
C SER A 132 12.97 3.71 -4.44
N MET A 133 11.74 4.11 -4.07
CA MET A 133 10.81 4.80 -4.96
C MET A 133 11.35 6.15 -5.43
N ARG A 134 11.96 6.92 -4.53
CA ARG A 134 12.60 8.20 -4.86
C ARG A 134 13.76 8.02 -5.81
N LEU A 135 14.61 7.01 -5.57
CA LEU A 135 15.71 6.66 -6.47
C LEU A 135 15.21 6.15 -7.83
N ALA A 136 14.08 5.42 -7.84
CA ALA A 136 13.48 4.86 -9.05
C ALA A 136 12.79 5.90 -9.92
N THR A 137 12.19 6.92 -9.32
CA THR A 137 11.41 7.94 -10.04
C THR A 137 12.17 9.24 -10.23
N GLY A 138 13.29 9.44 -9.51
CA GLY A 138 13.99 10.72 -9.42
C GLY A 138 13.28 11.75 -8.53
N PHE A 139 12.21 11.37 -7.82
CA PHE A 139 11.45 12.25 -6.94
C PHE A 139 12.29 12.74 -5.76
N PHE A 140 12.67 14.02 -5.80
CA PHE A 140 13.59 14.66 -4.85
C PHE A 140 14.88 13.86 -4.60
N ALA A 141 15.39 13.13 -5.59
CA ALA A 141 16.64 12.40 -5.48
C ALA A 141 17.81 13.28 -5.95
N LYS A 142 18.84 13.44 -5.09
CA LYS A 142 20.06 14.20 -5.46
C LYS A 142 20.87 13.51 -6.56
N TYR A 143 20.79 12.18 -6.61
CA TYR A 143 21.43 11.35 -7.64
C TYR A 143 20.39 10.36 -8.17
N ASN A 144 20.10 10.43 -9.46
CA ASN A 144 19.32 9.39 -10.14
C ASN A 144 20.24 8.19 -10.34
N ASN A 145 19.99 7.10 -9.62
CA ASN A 145 20.80 5.87 -9.74
C ASN A 145 20.51 5.09 -11.03
N ILE A 146 19.55 5.54 -11.84
CA ILE A 146 19.17 4.91 -13.10
C ILE A 146 19.25 5.97 -14.19
N ALA A 147 19.94 5.65 -15.28
CA ALA A 147 19.88 6.40 -16.53
C ALA A 147 18.51 6.20 -17.23
N ILE A 148 17.42 6.52 -16.52
CA ILE A 148 16.04 6.53 -17.03
C ILE A 148 15.90 7.41 -18.28
N PRO A 149 16.60 8.57 -18.40
CA PRO A 149 16.49 9.42 -19.58
C PRO A 149 16.86 8.71 -20.88
N ASP A 150 17.84 7.79 -20.85
CA ASP A 150 18.41 7.18 -22.06
C ASP A 150 17.65 5.92 -22.53
N ARG A 151 16.59 5.54 -21.80
CA ARG A 151 15.83 4.33 -22.10
C ARG A 151 14.80 4.58 -23.20
N VAL A 152 14.82 3.70 -24.21
CA VAL A 152 13.90 3.73 -25.36
C VAL A 152 12.46 3.43 -24.96
N ASP A 153 12.27 2.66 -23.88
CA ASP A 153 10.96 2.24 -23.37
C ASP A 153 10.39 3.16 -22.27
N ALA A 154 11.05 4.29 -21.99
CA ALA A 154 10.54 5.30 -21.08
C ALA A 154 9.29 5.98 -21.64
N LEU A 155 8.31 6.21 -20.77
CA LEU A 155 7.12 7.01 -21.03
C LEU A 155 7.48 8.47 -20.81
N GLU A 156 6.93 9.36 -21.65
CA GLU A 156 7.23 10.78 -21.61
C GLU A 156 5.98 11.58 -21.25
N ILE A 157 5.97 12.17 -20.06
CA ILE A 157 4.88 13.01 -19.59
C ILE A 157 5.02 14.39 -20.24
N ASP A 158 4.16 14.69 -21.20
CA ASP A 158 3.97 16.06 -21.68
C ASP A 158 3.26 16.89 -20.59
N LEU A 159 4.03 17.77 -19.96
CA LEU A 159 3.59 18.58 -18.83
C LEU A 159 3.47 20.05 -19.24
N PRO A 160 2.31 20.70 -19.02
CA PRO A 160 2.15 22.13 -19.24
C PRO A 160 3.22 22.94 -18.50
N GLN A 161 3.72 24.01 -19.15
CA GLN A 161 4.81 24.83 -18.62
C GLN A 161 4.48 25.39 -17.22
N GLU A 162 3.22 25.76 -16.99
CA GLU A 162 2.71 26.29 -15.73
C GLU A 162 2.78 25.28 -14.58
N TRP A 163 2.72 23.98 -14.90
CA TRP A 163 2.70 22.91 -13.90
C TRP A 163 4.11 22.47 -13.48
N LYS A 164 5.14 22.81 -14.27
CA LYS A 164 6.54 22.42 -14.01
C LYS A 164 7.08 22.93 -12.66
N ALA A 165 6.57 24.05 -12.17
CA ALA A 165 6.95 24.57 -10.85
C ALA A 165 6.40 23.74 -9.69
N TRP A 166 5.36 22.94 -9.94
CA TRP A 166 4.63 22.19 -8.91
C TRP A 166 4.90 20.68 -8.98
N PHE A 167 5.29 20.19 -10.15
CA PHE A 167 5.57 18.79 -10.46
C PHE A 167 7.07 18.49 -10.36
N PHE A 168 7.47 17.76 -9.31
CA PHE A 168 8.88 17.49 -8.98
C PHE A 168 9.39 16.12 -9.41
N MET A 169 8.57 15.34 -10.10
CA MET A 169 9.00 14.09 -10.73
C MET A 169 9.54 14.40 -12.15
N PRO A 170 10.67 13.83 -12.57
CA PRO A 170 11.12 13.88 -13.95
C PRO A 170 10.02 13.44 -14.93
N THR A 171 9.94 14.08 -16.10
CA THR A 171 8.89 13.80 -17.09
C THR A 171 9.08 12.46 -17.80
N ARG A 172 10.30 11.90 -17.82
CA ARG A 172 10.56 10.57 -18.37
C ARG A 172 10.57 9.51 -17.27
N GLN A 173 9.67 8.51 -17.37
CA GLN A 173 9.49 7.46 -16.37
C GLN A 173 9.37 6.08 -17.03
N ILE A 174 10.01 5.05 -16.47
CA ILE A 174 9.79 3.66 -16.92
C ILE A 174 8.58 3.01 -16.25
N PHE A 175 8.34 3.37 -14.99
CA PHE A 175 7.19 2.98 -14.17
C PHE A 175 6.99 4.02 -13.06
N PHE A 176 5.87 3.94 -12.36
CA PHE A 176 5.53 4.81 -11.23
C PHE A 176 5.61 4.08 -9.90
N CYS A 177 5.48 4.82 -8.80
CA CYS A 177 5.51 4.24 -7.46
C CYS A 177 4.37 4.78 -6.60
N PHE A 178 3.77 3.90 -5.81
CA PHE A 178 2.72 4.25 -4.86
C PHE A 178 3.02 3.67 -3.48
N GLN A 179 2.85 4.51 -2.47
CA GLN A 179 2.82 4.12 -1.08
C GLN A 179 1.39 3.74 -0.68
N ASP A 180 1.22 2.64 0.05
CA ASP A 180 -0.10 2.10 0.35
C ASP A 180 -0.96 3.15 1.10
N PRO A 181 -2.09 3.57 0.52
CA PRO A 181 -2.91 4.64 1.07
C PRO A 181 -3.56 4.26 2.41
N ALA A 182 -3.86 2.98 2.67
CA ALA A 182 -4.42 2.54 3.95
C ALA A 182 -3.37 2.65 5.07
N HIS A 183 -2.13 2.26 4.78
CA HIS A 183 -1.01 2.46 5.70
C HIS A 183 -0.68 3.94 5.91
N LEU A 184 -0.79 4.77 4.87
CA LEU A 184 -0.64 6.21 4.97
C LEU A 184 -1.70 6.84 5.90
N CYS A 185 -2.97 6.48 5.74
CA CYS A 185 -4.05 6.94 6.60
C CYS A 185 -3.84 6.52 8.07
N THR A 186 -3.45 5.28 8.33
CA THR A 186 -3.20 4.80 9.70
C THR A 186 -2.03 5.51 10.38
N LYS A 187 -0.98 5.88 9.62
CA LYS A 187 0.13 6.71 10.13
C LYS A 187 -0.32 8.12 10.51
N LEU A 188 -1.24 8.70 9.73
CA LEU A 188 -1.76 10.05 9.97
C LEU A 188 -2.83 10.08 11.09
N ARG A 189 -3.48 8.98 11.46
CA ARG A 189 -4.63 8.97 12.40
C ARG A 189 -4.36 9.48 13.85
N ASN A 190 -3.13 9.66 14.31
CA ASN A 190 -2.79 9.63 15.76
C ASN A 190 -3.16 10.84 16.68
N LEU A 191 -4.13 11.70 16.35
CA LEU A 191 -4.58 12.77 17.26
C LEU A 191 -6.09 12.95 17.17
N LEU A 192 -6.90 12.58 18.19
CA LEU A 192 -8.35 12.92 18.27
C LEU A 192 -9.08 12.48 19.58
N LEU A 193 -8.52 12.73 20.78
CA LEU A 193 -9.19 12.30 22.02
C LEU A 193 -10.35 13.21 22.48
N LYS A 194 -10.27 14.53 22.25
CA LYS A 194 -11.22 15.52 22.82
C LYS A 194 -12.65 15.48 22.24
N LEU A 195 -12.86 14.89 21.05
CA LEU A 195 -14.18 14.88 20.38
C LEU A 195 -15.20 13.95 21.05
N ILE A 196 -14.77 12.78 21.52
CA ILE A 196 -15.69 11.75 22.05
C ILE A 196 -16.41 12.20 23.33
N GLU A 197 -15.84 13.17 24.05
CA GLU A 197 -16.33 13.60 25.36
C GLU A 197 -17.40 14.70 25.26
N SER A 198 -17.47 15.43 24.15
CA SER A 198 -18.28 16.65 24.02
C SER A 198 -19.55 16.52 23.17
N LYS A 199 -19.63 15.52 22.28
CA LYS A 199 -20.80 15.29 21.41
C LYS A 199 -21.32 13.86 21.57
N SER A 200 -22.62 13.65 21.32
CA SER A 200 -23.23 12.32 21.46
C SER A 200 -22.79 11.38 20.33
N LYS A 201 -22.61 10.10 20.64
CA LYS A 201 -22.31 9.04 19.65
C LYS A 201 -23.30 8.98 18.48
N LEU A 202 -24.54 9.38 18.69
CA LEU A 202 -25.56 9.40 17.64
C LEU A 202 -25.28 10.45 16.56
N ALA A 203 -24.51 11.49 16.87
CA ALA A 203 -24.15 12.54 15.93
C ALA A 203 -22.94 12.17 15.07
N HIS A 204 -21.91 11.56 15.67
CA HIS A 204 -20.62 11.32 14.99
C HIS A 204 -20.30 9.84 14.73
N GLY A 205 -21.09 8.89 15.25
CA GLY A 205 -20.91 7.44 15.03
C GLY A 205 -19.72 6.77 15.73
N LEU A 206 -18.67 7.52 16.08
CA LEU A 206 -17.43 7.02 16.70
C LEU A 206 -17.61 6.28 18.04
N VAL A 207 -16.69 5.35 18.29
CA VAL A 207 -16.48 4.67 19.57
C VAL A 207 -15.07 4.94 20.12
N LYS A 208 -14.86 4.74 21.43
CA LYS A 208 -13.56 4.96 22.09
C LYS A 208 -12.40 4.21 21.43
N THR A 209 -12.68 3.07 20.79
CA THR A 209 -11.66 2.29 20.07
C THR A 209 -11.20 2.95 18.78
N ASP A 210 -12.01 3.82 18.15
CA ASP A 210 -11.64 4.52 16.91
C ASP A 210 -10.49 5.52 17.15
N VAL A 211 -10.46 6.14 18.33
CA VAL A 211 -9.43 7.10 18.74
C VAL A 211 -8.32 6.48 19.58
N ASN A 212 -8.32 5.15 19.76
CA ASN A 212 -7.34 4.48 20.61
C ASN A 212 -5.99 4.35 19.88
N PRO A 213 -4.93 5.02 20.38
CA PRO A 213 -3.61 5.00 19.71
C PRO A 213 -2.90 3.65 19.82
N LYS A 214 -3.38 2.71 20.66
CA LYS A 214 -2.80 1.37 20.81
C LYS A 214 -3.03 0.48 19.58
N ASP A 215 -4.11 0.70 18.85
CA ASP A 215 -4.46 -0.09 17.67
C ASP A 215 -3.99 0.60 16.38
N ARG A 216 -2.67 0.61 16.17
CA ARG A 216 -2.00 1.37 15.09
C ARG A 216 -2.30 0.88 13.68
N GLN A 217 -2.89 -0.31 13.52
CA GLN A 217 -3.18 -0.93 12.22
C GLN A 217 -4.66 -0.84 11.82
N ASN A 218 -5.51 -0.25 12.66
CA ASN A 218 -6.94 -0.17 12.39
C ASN A 218 -7.28 0.94 11.40
N PHE A 219 -7.29 0.55 10.12
CA PHE A 219 -7.71 1.41 9.01
C PHE A 219 -9.20 1.78 9.09
N THR A 220 -10.07 0.89 9.59
CA THR A 220 -11.50 1.17 9.77
C THR A 220 -11.72 2.40 10.65
N SER A 221 -10.92 2.57 11.70
CA SER A 221 -10.95 3.79 12.51
C SER A 221 -10.64 5.04 11.70
N CYS A 222 -9.73 4.97 10.73
CA CYS A 222 -9.41 6.12 9.87
C CYS A 222 -10.62 6.53 9.02
N LEU A 223 -11.32 5.54 8.46
CA LEU A 223 -12.55 5.77 7.69
C LEU A 223 -13.62 6.40 8.57
N ASN A 224 -13.87 5.84 9.76
CA ASN A 224 -14.86 6.35 10.69
C ASN A 224 -14.53 7.78 11.13
N LEU A 225 -13.26 8.09 11.42
CA LEU A 225 -12.82 9.41 11.89
C LEU A 225 -12.89 10.49 10.81
N SER A 226 -12.69 10.12 9.56
CA SER A 226 -12.71 11.04 8.42
C SER A 226 -14.07 11.08 7.71
N ASP A 227 -15.10 10.47 8.32
CA ASP A 227 -16.46 10.45 7.80
C ASP A 227 -17.08 11.85 7.79
N ASP A 228 -17.96 12.10 6.82
CA ASP A 228 -18.59 13.39 6.60
C ASP A 228 -19.45 13.80 7.82
N ASP A 229 -20.10 12.84 8.49
CA ASP A 229 -20.86 13.09 9.73
C ASP A 229 -19.97 13.60 10.87
N VAL A 230 -18.73 13.09 10.97
CA VAL A 230 -17.75 13.55 11.98
C VAL A 230 -17.27 14.97 11.66
N LEU A 231 -16.97 15.25 10.39
CA LEU A 231 -16.55 16.56 9.92
C LEU A 231 -17.61 17.64 10.14
N LEU A 232 -18.89 17.28 10.00
CA LEU A 232 -20.04 18.13 10.31
C LEU A 232 -20.19 18.32 11.83
N ALA A 233 -20.10 17.24 12.62
CA ALA A 233 -20.23 17.33 14.08
C ALA A 233 -19.15 18.22 14.74
N LEU A 234 -17.97 18.32 14.12
CA LEU A 234 -16.90 19.21 14.56
C LEU A 234 -17.20 20.70 14.31
N GLU A 235 -18.05 21.06 13.34
CA GLU A 235 -18.34 22.45 12.99
C GLU A 235 -18.82 23.28 14.19
N ASP A 236 -19.61 22.64 15.05
CA ASP A 236 -20.21 23.25 16.24
C ASP A 236 -19.29 23.23 17.47
N ILE A 237 -18.02 22.84 17.34
CA ILE A 237 -17.05 22.76 18.43
C ILE A 237 -16.01 23.86 18.25
N GLU A 238 -15.94 24.77 19.22
CA GLU A 238 -14.94 25.84 19.27
C GLU A 238 -13.52 25.26 19.31
N GLY A 239 -12.59 25.86 18.56
CA GLY A 239 -11.20 25.40 18.47
C GLY A 239 -10.97 24.11 17.67
N SER A 240 -11.99 23.57 17.00
CA SER A 240 -11.90 22.29 16.27
C SER A 240 -11.42 22.42 14.82
N GLN A 241 -11.24 23.64 14.31
CA GLN A 241 -11.01 23.92 12.88
C GLN A 241 -9.77 23.20 12.34
N ALA A 242 -8.65 23.22 13.07
CA ALA A 242 -7.44 22.51 12.68
C ALA A 242 -7.67 21.00 12.57
N THR A 243 -8.40 20.42 13.53
CA THR A 243 -8.79 19.01 13.52
C THR A 243 -9.67 18.67 12.31
N ARG A 244 -10.62 19.54 11.95
CA ARG A 244 -11.45 19.36 10.73
C ARG A 244 -10.60 19.35 9.47
N ILE A 245 -9.67 20.29 9.35
CA ILE A 245 -8.75 20.36 8.21
C ILE A 245 -7.89 19.10 8.13
N TYR A 246 -7.38 18.63 9.27
CA TYR A 246 -6.60 17.40 9.35
C TYR A 246 -7.40 16.15 8.97
N LEU A 247 -8.65 16.04 9.41
CA LEU A 247 -9.53 14.94 9.01
C LEU A 247 -9.92 15.01 7.52
N ARG A 248 -10.05 16.22 6.95
CA ARG A 248 -10.25 16.41 5.51
C ARG A 248 -9.04 15.96 4.70
N LEU A 249 -7.81 16.09 5.21
CA LEU A 249 -6.63 15.50 4.60
C LEU A 249 -6.75 13.98 4.52
N LEU A 250 -7.09 13.32 5.64
CA LEU A 250 -7.32 11.88 5.68
C LEU A 250 -8.40 11.44 4.69
N ARG A 251 -9.55 12.14 4.70
CA ARG A 251 -10.67 11.86 3.78
C ARG A 251 -10.23 11.99 2.32
N SER A 252 -9.45 13.01 1.99
CA SER A 252 -8.95 13.24 0.63
C SER A 252 -8.01 12.12 0.16
N ILE A 253 -7.15 11.60 1.03
CA ILE A 253 -6.31 10.44 0.69
C ILE A 253 -7.17 9.21 0.38
N VAL A 254 -8.21 8.96 1.19
CA VAL A 254 -9.16 7.84 0.96
C VAL A 254 -9.90 8.02 -0.37
N LEU A 255 -10.44 9.20 -0.64
CA LEU A 255 -11.17 9.49 -1.88
C LEU A 255 -10.27 9.39 -3.12
N ALA A 256 -9.02 9.83 -3.02
CA ALA A 256 -8.07 9.79 -4.13
C ALA A 256 -7.66 8.36 -4.51
N TYR A 257 -7.35 7.51 -3.52
CA TYR A 257 -6.62 6.26 -3.80
C TYR A 257 -7.34 4.97 -3.36
N VAL A 258 -8.29 5.04 -2.42
CA VAL A 258 -8.92 3.85 -1.83
C VAL A 258 -10.31 3.61 -2.39
N GLU A 259 -11.14 4.65 -2.41
CA GLU A 259 -12.54 4.54 -2.82
C GLU A 259 -12.63 4.12 -4.29
N HIS A 260 -13.44 3.12 -4.63
CA HIS A 260 -13.51 2.58 -6.00
C HIS A 260 -14.35 3.48 -6.93
N ASN A 261 -15.34 4.18 -6.39
CA ASN A 261 -16.34 4.92 -7.18
C ASN A 261 -15.96 6.39 -7.45
N THR A 262 -14.82 6.86 -6.95
CA THR A 262 -14.38 8.25 -7.19
C THR A 262 -13.95 8.46 -8.64
N MET A 263 -14.49 9.50 -9.28
CA MET A 263 -14.11 9.88 -10.64
C MET A 263 -12.65 10.34 -10.70
N ILE A 264 -11.99 10.14 -11.84
CA ILE A 264 -10.57 10.46 -12.01
C ILE A 264 -10.25 11.93 -11.72
N ILE A 265 -11.09 12.86 -12.15
CA ILE A 265 -10.88 14.29 -11.89
C ILE A 265 -10.93 14.60 -10.38
N ASP A 266 -11.85 13.98 -9.65
CA ASP A 266 -11.97 14.13 -8.20
C ASP A 266 -10.77 13.50 -7.49
N ARG A 267 -10.24 12.37 -8.00
CA ARG A 267 -9.02 11.77 -7.45
C ARG A 267 -7.82 12.71 -7.59
N ILE A 268 -7.67 13.35 -8.75
CA ILE A 268 -6.61 14.34 -8.98
C ILE A 268 -6.81 15.52 -8.01
N TYR A 269 -8.03 16.06 -7.91
CA TYR A 269 -8.33 17.14 -6.96
C TYR A 269 -7.95 16.76 -5.53
N HIS A 270 -8.43 15.63 -5.02
CA HIS A 270 -8.15 15.20 -3.65
C HIS A 270 -6.66 14.88 -3.40
N SER A 271 -5.97 14.29 -4.39
CA SER A 271 -4.53 14.04 -4.30
C SER A 271 -3.72 15.32 -4.14
N TRP A 272 -4.01 16.33 -4.97
CA TRP A 272 -3.28 17.59 -4.98
C TRP A 272 -3.71 18.51 -3.85
N PHE A 273 -4.97 18.46 -3.43
CA PHE A 273 -5.42 19.08 -2.18
C PHE A 273 -4.55 18.62 -1.01
N GLY A 274 -4.31 17.31 -0.89
CA GLY A 274 -3.42 16.77 0.14
C GLY A 274 -1.99 17.31 0.04
N VAL A 275 -1.43 17.39 -1.17
CA VAL A 275 -0.09 17.96 -1.40
C VAL A 275 -0.02 19.43 -1.01
N PHE A 276 -0.94 20.25 -1.49
CA PHE A 276 -0.93 21.69 -1.20
C PHE A 276 -1.14 21.96 0.28
N LEU A 277 -2.01 21.22 0.94
CA LEU A 277 -2.21 21.35 2.38
C LEU A 277 -0.92 21.03 3.15
N CYS A 278 -0.23 19.93 2.82
CA CYS A 278 1.04 19.57 3.45
C CYS A 278 2.13 20.62 3.18
N ARG A 279 2.25 21.14 1.96
CA ARG A 279 3.22 22.18 1.60
C ARG A 279 2.96 23.49 2.34
N ILE A 280 1.70 23.93 2.43
CA ILE A 280 1.31 25.14 3.15
C ILE A 280 1.61 24.96 4.64
N TRP A 281 1.24 23.83 5.24
CA TRP A 281 1.52 23.53 6.64
C TRP A 281 3.02 23.54 6.93
N GLN A 282 3.81 22.86 6.10
CA GLN A 282 5.26 22.85 6.25
C GLN A 282 5.88 24.25 6.09
N THR A 283 5.40 25.03 5.11
CA THR A 283 5.90 26.39 4.88
C THR A 283 5.56 27.29 6.07
N TRP A 284 4.32 27.22 6.57
CA TRP A 284 3.89 27.97 7.75
C TRP A 284 4.77 27.69 8.96
N LEU A 285 5.08 26.41 9.23
CA LEU A 285 5.99 26.02 10.32
C LEU A 285 7.42 26.59 10.16
N HIS A 286 7.85 26.92 8.95
CA HIS A 286 9.16 27.53 8.68
C HIS A 286 9.14 29.06 8.69
N THR A 287 7.96 29.68 8.63
CA THR A 287 7.80 31.15 8.54
C THR A 287 7.16 31.77 9.76
N VAL A 288 6.51 30.97 10.62
CA VAL A 288 5.86 31.48 11.85
C VAL A 288 6.92 32.03 12.80
N ASP A 289 6.62 33.21 13.37
CA ASP A 289 7.45 33.81 14.41
C ASP A 289 7.29 33.00 15.71
N GLU A 290 8.38 32.72 16.41
CA GLU A 290 8.35 32.02 17.71
C GLU A 290 7.44 32.72 18.72
N THR A 291 7.27 34.04 18.59
CA THR A 291 6.38 34.85 19.44
C THR A 291 4.89 34.69 19.15
N GLU A 292 4.51 34.13 17.99
CA GLU A 292 3.13 33.80 17.63
C GLU A 292 2.77 32.34 17.98
N MET A 293 3.73 31.56 18.47
CA MET A 293 3.49 30.19 18.90
C MET A 293 2.79 30.17 20.28
N PRO A 294 1.79 29.29 20.49
CA PRO A 294 1.19 29.07 21.80
C PRO A 294 2.25 28.74 22.86
N GLU A 295 2.14 29.32 24.06
CA GLU A 295 3.11 29.13 25.16
C GLU A 295 3.35 27.65 25.51
N ASP A 296 2.35 26.79 25.30
CA ASP A 296 2.40 25.35 25.53
C ASP A 296 3.18 24.57 24.46
N LEU A 297 3.58 25.22 23.36
CA LEU A 297 4.30 24.61 22.22
C LEU A 297 5.73 25.15 22.05
N ILE A 298 6.16 26.12 22.87
CA ILE A 298 7.49 26.75 22.77
C ILE A 298 8.63 25.75 23.00
N ASP A 299 8.40 24.72 23.84
CA ASP A 299 9.39 23.67 24.12
C ASP A 299 9.36 22.51 23.09
N GLU A 300 8.36 22.45 22.20
CA GLU A 300 8.29 21.42 21.16
C GLU A 300 9.17 21.81 19.97
N ARG A 301 9.93 20.84 19.42
CA ARG A 301 10.67 21.10 18.18
C ARG A 301 9.66 21.25 17.04
N ILE A 302 9.85 22.27 16.20
CA ILE A 302 9.06 22.46 14.97
C ILE A 302 8.98 21.18 14.11
N SER A 303 10.03 20.33 14.15
CA SER A 303 10.05 19.02 13.46
C SER A 303 8.98 18.04 13.95
N ASP A 304 8.54 18.17 15.20
CA ASP A 304 7.59 17.27 15.85
C ASP A 304 6.14 17.75 15.65
N MET A 305 5.96 18.99 15.17
CA MET A 305 4.68 19.63 14.86
C MET A 305 4.19 19.35 13.44
N PHE A 306 4.96 18.63 12.63
CA PHE A 306 4.58 18.23 11.28
C PHE A 306 4.43 16.72 11.17
N ILE A 307 3.70 16.26 10.16
CA ILE A 307 3.67 14.83 9.82
C ILE A 307 5.09 14.35 9.50
N THR A 308 5.38 13.09 9.82
CA THR A 308 6.72 12.52 9.58
C THR A 308 7.12 12.69 8.10
N THR A 309 8.40 12.99 7.84
CA THR A 309 8.93 13.13 6.47
C THR A 309 8.53 11.99 5.53
N PRO A 310 8.55 10.70 5.94
CA PRO A 310 8.08 9.62 5.08
C PRO A 310 6.60 9.76 4.70
N ALA A 311 5.72 10.10 5.64
CA ALA A 311 4.30 10.29 5.34
C ALA A 311 4.08 11.47 4.38
N HIS A 312 4.78 12.58 4.59
CA HIS A 312 4.72 13.74 3.71
C HIS A 312 5.11 13.37 2.26
N PHE A 313 6.28 12.76 2.09
CA PHE A 313 6.75 12.35 0.75
C PHE A 313 5.89 11.25 0.14
N SER A 314 5.24 10.39 0.93
CA SER A 314 4.26 9.42 0.42
C SER A 314 3.03 10.10 -0.19
N VAL A 315 2.46 11.11 0.48
CA VAL A 315 1.33 11.90 -0.05
C VAL A 315 1.71 12.50 -1.40
N GLU A 316 2.90 13.09 -1.46
CA GLU A 316 3.37 13.83 -2.62
C GLU A 316 3.78 12.92 -3.79
N LEU A 317 4.50 11.83 -3.51
CA LEU A 317 4.84 10.81 -4.50
C LEU A 317 3.58 10.21 -5.15
N ASN A 318 2.58 9.84 -4.35
CA ASN A 318 1.34 9.26 -4.87
C ASN A 318 0.60 10.25 -5.80
N ALA A 319 0.58 11.54 -5.47
CA ALA A 319 -0.09 12.55 -6.28
C ALA A 319 0.63 12.78 -7.63
N HIS A 320 1.96 12.82 -7.61
CA HIS A 320 2.77 12.92 -8.82
C HIS A 320 2.60 11.69 -9.71
N SER A 321 2.64 10.49 -9.12
CA SER A 321 2.42 9.23 -9.84
C SER A 321 1.02 9.16 -10.46
N LEU A 322 -0.02 9.56 -9.73
CA LEU A 322 -1.39 9.59 -10.23
C LEU A 322 -1.52 10.55 -11.41
N LEU A 323 -1.06 11.79 -11.27
CA LEU A 323 -1.12 12.76 -12.36
C LEU A 323 -0.34 12.30 -13.59
N GLY A 324 0.86 11.75 -13.38
CA GLY A 324 1.69 11.21 -14.46
C GLY A 324 0.98 10.10 -15.24
N ILE A 325 0.34 9.15 -14.55
CA ILE A 325 -0.45 8.09 -15.19
C ILE A 325 -1.64 8.68 -15.96
N CYS A 326 -2.39 9.61 -15.37
CA CYS A 326 -3.52 10.24 -16.04
C CYS A 326 -3.11 10.97 -17.32
N LEU A 327 -2.00 11.72 -17.28
CA LEU A 327 -1.44 12.40 -18.44
C LEU A 327 -1.00 11.41 -19.52
N LEU A 328 -0.33 10.32 -19.15
CA LEU A 328 0.11 9.31 -20.12
C LEU A 328 -1.06 8.56 -20.77
N VAL A 329 -2.17 8.35 -20.06
CA VAL A 329 -3.40 7.81 -20.66
C VAL A 329 -4.01 8.84 -21.63
N ALA A 330 -4.11 10.11 -21.23
CA ALA A 330 -4.60 11.18 -22.11
C ALA A 330 -3.74 11.35 -23.37
N GLN A 331 -2.42 11.16 -23.23
CA GLN A 331 -1.43 11.17 -24.32
C GLN A 331 -1.42 9.87 -25.14
N LYS A 332 -2.29 8.89 -24.81
CA LYS A 332 -2.38 7.57 -25.45
C LYS A 332 -1.09 6.76 -25.36
N GLN A 333 -0.22 7.07 -24.40
CA GLN A 333 0.99 6.32 -24.09
C GLN A 333 0.73 5.13 -23.17
N LEU A 334 -0.38 5.16 -22.42
CA LEU A 334 -0.88 4.05 -21.62
C LEU A 334 -2.34 3.75 -21.98
N HIS A 335 -2.74 2.48 -21.78
CA HIS A 335 -4.12 2.05 -21.94
C HIS A 335 -5.01 2.60 -20.82
N GLU A 336 -6.30 2.86 -21.09
CA GLU A 336 -7.26 3.42 -20.13
C GLU A 336 -7.42 2.59 -18.85
N SER A 337 -7.16 1.29 -18.90
CA SER A 337 -7.17 0.42 -17.72
C SER A 337 -6.09 0.75 -16.69
N ALA A 338 -5.09 1.58 -17.03
CA ALA A 338 -4.18 2.20 -16.07
C ALA A 338 -4.89 3.16 -15.09
N LEU A 339 -6.10 3.61 -15.41
CA LEU A 339 -6.91 4.47 -14.54
C LEU A 339 -7.67 3.71 -13.45
N SER A 340 -7.46 2.39 -13.31
CA SER A 340 -7.96 1.58 -12.18
C SER A 340 -7.17 1.85 -10.91
N ILE A 341 -7.18 3.10 -10.44
CA ILE A 341 -6.31 3.64 -9.37
C ILE A 341 -6.47 2.88 -8.04
N SER A 342 -7.65 2.33 -7.78
CA SER A 342 -7.89 1.51 -6.59
C SER A 342 -7.01 0.25 -6.51
N ASN A 343 -6.34 -0.14 -7.59
CA ASN A 343 -5.42 -1.29 -7.62
C ASN A 343 -3.96 -0.92 -7.26
N TYR A 344 -3.67 0.36 -7.02
CA TYR A 344 -2.31 0.88 -6.79
C TYR A 344 -1.96 0.91 -5.29
N HIS A 345 -2.02 -0.27 -4.65
CA HIS A 345 -1.79 -0.47 -3.23
C HIS A 345 -1.18 -1.86 -2.94
N SER A 346 -0.75 -2.14 -1.71
CA SER A 346 -0.21 -3.46 -1.33
C SER A 346 -1.21 -4.39 -0.61
N GLN A 347 -2.51 -4.06 -0.60
CA GLN A 347 -3.54 -4.87 0.08
C GLN A 347 -3.66 -6.32 -0.43
N SER A 348 -3.27 -6.60 -1.67
CA SER A 348 -3.20 -7.96 -2.21
C SER A 348 -2.18 -8.83 -1.45
N CYS A 349 -1.06 -8.23 -1.01
CA CYS A 349 -0.06 -8.89 -0.19
C CYS A 349 -0.64 -9.22 1.19
N GLU A 350 -1.25 -8.24 1.86
CA GLU A 350 -1.86 -8.44 3.19
C GLU A 350 -3.00 -9.47 3.14
N SER A 351 -3.83 -9.44 2.09
CA SER A 351 -4.86 -10.46 1.87
C SER A 351 -4.26 -11.86 1.75
N THR A 352 -3.16 -12.00 0.99
CA THR A 352 -2.43 -13.27 0.85
C THR A 352 -1.87 -13.76 2.19
N PHE A 353 -1.29 -12.85 2.99
CA PHE A 353 -0.82 -13.20 4.33
C PHE A 353 -1.96 -13.67 5.23
N ARG A 354 -3.07 -12.93 5.27
CA ARG A 354 -4.26 -13.27 6.05
C ARG A 354 -4.87 -14.61 5.64
N LEU A 355 -5.00 -14.87 4.34
CA LEU A 355 -5.50 -16.14 3.81
C LEU A 355 -4.57 -17.30 4.19
N THR A 356 -3.25 -17.09 4.09
CA THR A 356 -2.29 -18.11 4.50
C THR A 356 -2.36 -18.40 6.00
N ARG A 357 -2.57 -17.37 6.82
CA ARG A 357 -2.78 -17.46 8.28
C ARG A 357 -4.08 -18.18 8.64
N SER A 358 -5.13 -18.05 7.84
CA SER A 358 -6.41 -18.73 8.03
C SER A 358 -6.43 -20.19 7.57
N MET A 359 -5.33 -20.70 7.01
CA MET A 359 -5.18 -22.10 6.59
C MET A 359 -4.24 -22.89 7.51
N PRO A 360 -4.52 -23.02 8.83
CA PRO A 360 -3.71 -23.88 9.68
C PRO A 360 -3.91 -25.35 9.30
N GLY A 361 -2.97 -26.20 9.72
CA GLY A 361 -3.12 -27.65 9.55
C GLY A 361 -4.34 -28.18 10.33
N ALA A 362 -4.86 -29.34 9.92
CA ALA A 362 -5.90 -30.02 10.68
C ALA A 362 -5.46 -30.14 12.16
N PHE A 363 -6.32 -29.73 13.08
CA PHE A 363 -6.07 -29.70 14.53
C PHE A 363 -5.02 -28.68 15.04
N SER A 364 -4.64 -27.69 14.22
CA SER A 364 -3.77 -26.60 14.66
C SER A 364 -4.53 -25.27 14.72
N SER A 365 -4.39 -24.53 15.81
CA SER A 365 -4.82 -23.13 15.94
C SER A 365 -3.67 -22.15 15.69
N ILE A 366 -2.48 -22.64 15.30
CA ILE A 366 -1.30 -21.80 15.11
C ILE A 366 -1.47 -21.00 13.82
N VAL A 367 -1.70 -19.70 13.99
CA VAL A 367 -1.90 -18.73 12.91
C VAL A 367 -0.58 -18.40 12.20
N ASN A 368 0.53 -18.36 12.93
CA ASN A 368 1.85 -18.07 12.38
C ASN A 368 2.41 -19.26 11.57
N PHE A 369 3.29 -18.97 10.60
CA PHE A 369 3.86 -19.97 9.71
C PHE A 369 5.37 -19.81 9.53
N THR A 370 6.05 -20.89 9.13
CA THR A 370 7.42 -20.87 8.61
C THR A 370 7.42 -20.56 7.11
N ILE A 371 8.59 -20.24 6.53
CA ILE A 371 8.75 -20.08 5.08
C ILE A 371 8.23 -21.29 4.31
N GLU A 372 8.63 -22.51 4.73
CA GLU A 372 8.17 -23.75 4.09
C GLU A 372 6.65 -23.91 4.11
N GLN A 373 6.01 -23.59 5.25
CA GLN A 373 4.56 -23.67 5.39
C GLN A 373 3.85 -22.69 4.48
N PHE A 374 4.37 -21.46 4.33
CA PHE A 374 3.85 -20.50 3.36
C PHE A 374 3.95 -21.06 1.94
N LEU A 375 5.13 -21.51 1.51
CA LEU A 375 5.34 -22.01 0.14
C LEU A 375 4.41 -23.20 -0.19
N LYS A 376 4.16 -24.11 0.77
CA LYS A 376 3.19 -25.20 0.61
C LYS A 376 1.73 -24.72 0.50
N ARG A 377 1.39 -23.61 1.16
CA ARG A 377 0.04 -23.02 1.12
C ARG A 377 -0.16 -22.14 -0.12
N ALA A 378 0.90 -21.50 -0.61
CA ALA A 378 0.87 -20.62 -1.78
C ALA A 378 0.34 -21.33 -3.04
N GLY A 379 0.74 -22.58 -3.28
CA GLY A 379 0.20 -23.37 -4.38
C GLY A 379 -1.32 -23.59 -4.27
N LYS A 380 -1.82 -23.84 -3.05
CA LYS A 380 -3.27 -23.97 -2.80
C LYS A 380 -4.01 -22.65 -2.98
N LEU A 381 -3.41 -21.54 -2.56
CA LEU A 381 -3.96 -20.21 -2.74
C LEU A 381 -4.10 -19.85 -4.22
N SER A 382 -3.08 -20.12 -5.03
CA SER A 382 -3.14 -19.90 -6.47
C SER A 382 -4.32 -20.61 -7.12
N VAL A 383 -4.55 -21.88 -6.77
CA VAL A 383 -5.67 -22.66 -7.30
C VAL A 383 -7.01 -22.10 -6.81
N LEU A 384 -7.12 -21.71 -5.54
CA LEU A 384 -8.34 -21.10 -5.01
C LEU A 384 -8.68 -19.78 -5.72
N THR A 385 -7.70 -18.91 -5.90
CA THR A 385 -7.87 -17.64 -6.62
C THR A 385 -8.27 -17.85 -8.07
N GLU A 386 -7.68 -18.84 -8.76
CA GLU A 386 -8.08 -19.18 -10.13
C GLU A 386 -9.54 -19.66 -10.19
N ILE A 387 -9.95 -20.51 -9.25
CA ILE A 387 -11.33 -21.01 -9.16
C ILE A 387 -12.31 -19.86 -8.87
N GLU A 388 -11.98 -18.97 -7.92
CA GLU A 388 -12.80 -17.80 -7.60
C GLU A 388 -12.97 -16.90 -8.82
N ASN A 389 -11.89 -16.60 -9.55
CA ASN A 389 -11.93 -15.82 -10.79
C ASN A 389 -12.81 -16.47 -11.85
N GLN A 390 -12.67 -17.78 -12.08
CA GLN A 390 -13.49 -18.49 -13.07
C GLN A 390 -14.98 -18.51 -12.67
N SER A 391 -15.27 -18.54 -11.37
CA SER A 391 -16.63 -18.46 -10.84
C SER A 391 -17.25 -17.08 -11.06
N GLU A 392 -16.53 -16.02 -10.70
CA GLU A 392 -17.00 -14.64 -10.81
C GLU A 392 -17.12 -14.16 -12.26
N SER A 393 -16.22 -14.63 -13.14
CA SER A 393 -16.28 -14.36 -14.58
C SER A 393 -17.32 -15.21 -15.34
N GLY A 394 -18.05 -16.10 -14.64
CA GLY A 394 -19.07 -16.97 -15.25
C GLY A 394 -18.49 -18.03 -16.20
N GLN A 395 -17.18 -18.29 -16.14
CA GLN A 395 -16.49 -19.28 -16.98
C GLN A 395 -16.66 -20.72 -16.47
N LEU A 396 -17.06 -20.91 -15.21
CA LEU A 396 -17.34 -22.24 -14.66
C LEU A 396 -18.67 -22.80 -15.19
N LYS A 397 -18.62 -24.01 -15.77
CA LYS A 397 -19.81 -24.80 -16.16
C LYS A 397 -20.73 -25.10 -14.96
N CYS A 398 -20.21 -25.08 -13.73
CA CYS A 398 -20.97 -25.24 -12.50
C CYS A 398 -20.56 -24.14 -11.51
N PRO A 399 -21.44 -23.21 -11.14
CA PRO A 399 -21.10 -22.13 -10.22
C PRO A 399 -20.82 -22.69 -8.83
N LEU A 400 -19.58 -22.55 -8.37
CA LEU A 400 -19.19 -22.95 -7.02
C LEU A 400 -19.73 -21.92 -6.03
N LYS A 401 -20.76 -22.30 -5.27
CA LYS A 401 -21.24 -21.54 -4.12
C LYS A 401 -20.42 -21.90 -2.90
N PHE A 402 -19.37 -21.14 -2.63
CA PHE A 402 -18.70 -21.23 -1.34
C PHE A 402 -19.67 -20.77 -0.24
N PRO A 403 -19.84 -21.52 0.86
CA PRO A 403 -20.65 -21.07 1.98
C PRO A 403 -20.00 -19.82 2.59
N LYS A 404 -20.54 -18.64 2.27
CA LYS A 404 -20.19 -17.41 2.98
C LYS A 404 -20.66 -17.59 4.42
N HIS A 405 -19.72 -17.65 5.36
CA HIS A 405 -20.04 -17.58 6.78
C HIS A 405 -20.65 -16.18 7.05
N HIS A 406 -21.97 -16.08 6.95
CA HIS A 406 -22.69 -14.87 7.30
C HIS A 406 -22.54 -14.65 8.82
N LYS A 407 -21.60 -13.81 9.24
CA LYS A 407 -21.80 -13.05 10.48
C LYS A 407 -23.06 -12.22 10.24
N ARG A 408 -24.18 -12.63 10.85
CA ARG A 408 -25.46 -11.90 10.80
C ARG A 408 -25.20 -10.43 11.15
N GLN A 409 -25.14 -9.56 10.14
CA GLN A 409 -25.27 -8.13 10.37
C GLN A 409 -26.68 -7.92 10.93
N ARG A 410 -26.78 -7.48 12.19
CA ARG A 410 -28.04 -7.00 12.74
C ARG A 410 -28.48 -5.84 11.85
N LYS A 411 -29.60 -6.00 11.13
CA LYS A 411 -30.25 -4.91 10.40
C LYS A 411 -30.45 -3.75 11.38
N ARG A 412 -29.81 -2.62 11.09
CA ARG A 412 -30.01 -1.37 11.82
C ARG A 412 -31.42 -0.90 11.48
N THR A 413 -32.37 -1.12 12.38
CA THR A 413 -33.76 -0.67 12.19
C THR A 413 -33.75 0.86 12.13
N ILE A 414 -34.01 1.41 10.95
CA ILE A 414 -34.23 2.86 10.78
C ILE A 414 -35.59 3.16 11.37
N LEU A 415 -35.61 3.70 12.60
CA LEU A 415 -36.80 4.31 13.19
C LEU A 415 -37.06 5.63 12.43
N LYS A 416 -37.92 5.58 11.40
CA LYS A 416 -38.50 6.79 10.83
C LYS A 416 -39.38 7.43 11.90
N LYS A 417 -38.96 8.61 12.37
CA LYS A 417 -39.78 9.50 13.21
C LYS A 417 -40.94 10.00 12.32
N GLN A 418 -42.12 9.43 12.47
CA GLN A 418 -43.35 10.04 11.97
C GLN A 418 -43.62 11.27 12.86
N ILE A 419 -43.33 12.45 12.31
CA ILE A 419 -43.95 13.68 12.79
C ILE A 419 -45.38 13.62 12.27
N ALA A 420 -46.31 13.17 13.11
CA ALA A 420 -47.72 13.36 12.89
C ALA A 420 -48.05 14.80 13.30
N GLY A 421 -48.26 15.65 12.30
CA GLY A 421 -49.12 16.81 12.49
C GLY A 421 -50.57 16.36 12.42
N SER A 422 -51.35 16.70 13.43
CA SER A 422 -52.80 16.87 13.34
C SER A 422 -53.32 17.50 14.64
N SER A 423 -53.96 18.66 14.45
CA SER A 423 -54.81 19.45 15.37
C SER A 423 -54.19 20.04 16.62
#